data_AF-K1TWR6-F1
#
_entry.id   AF-K1TWR6-F1
#
_cell.length_a   1.000
_cell.length_b   1.000
_cell.length_c   1.000
_cell.angle_alpha   90.00
_cell.angle_beta   90.00
_cell.angle_gamma   90.00
#
_symmetry.space_group_name_H-M   'P 1'
#
loop_
_entity.id
_entity.type
_entity.pdbx_description
1 polymer ?
#
loop_
_entity_poly.entity_id
_entity_poly.type
_entity_poly.pdbx_seq_one_letter_code
_entity_poly.pdbx_strand_id
1 'polypeptide(L)'
;MQKIITTVGNVVSGSARAKETLEWLSGDIFGKVVQMKKGITIDRDKTSINLNENLDSLVPASKISDMASGWLCGQTARDFTVTKTGRKGSMDIQKAEEFKTTKFFCKTNFDMEEIKKEEASYDNYPLPKFYKFGTSDAKERTLYKNFNRIDKEVN
;
A
#
# COMPACT_ATOMS: atom_id res chain seq x y z
N MET A 1 13.02 -20.61 2.34
CA MET A 1 12.76 -19.79 3.55
C MET A 1 11.83 -18.65 3.14
N GLN A 2 10.50 -18.87 3.13
CA GLN A 2 9.51 -17.91 2.58
C GLN A 2 8.13 -17.96 3.31
N LYS A 3 8.04 -18.59 4.48
CA LYS A 3 6.75 -18.92 5.12
C LYS A 3 6.09 -17.77 5.89
N ILE A 4 6.82 -16.69 6.22
CA ILE A 4 6.26 -15.57 7.01
C ILE A 4 5.42 -14.65 6.12
N ILE A 5 5.85 -14.42 4.88
CA ILE A 5 5.20 -13.47 3.95
C ILE A 5 3.82 -13.96 3.49
N THR A 6 3.60 -15.28 3.48
CA THR A 6 2.33 -15.91 3.08
C THR A 6 1.27 -15.92 4.18
N THR A 7 1.62 -15.55 5.42
CA THR A 7 0.69 -15.57 6.57
C THR A 7 0.11 -14.19 6.87
N VAL A 8 0.56 -13.14 6.15
CA VAL A 8 0.16 -11.77 6.41
C VAL A 8 -1.22 -11.51 5.81
N GLY A 9 -2.20 -11.17 6.65
CA GLY A 9 -3.57 -10.92 6.21
C GLY A 9 -3.72 -9.63 5.39
N ASN A 10 -2.86 -8.64 5.61
CA ASN A 10 -2.86 -7.37 4.90
C ASN A 10 -1.54 -7.17 4.17
N VAL A 11 -1.60 -6.92 2.87
CA VAL A 11 -0.45 -6.54 2.04
C VAL A 11 -0.73 -5.14 1.50
N VAL A 12 0.20 -4.21 1.72
CA VAL A 12 0.15 -2.86 1.19
C VAL A 12 1.48 -2.55 0.52
N SER A 13 1.43 -2.08 -0.72
CA SER A 13 2.60 -1.71 -1.50
C SER A 13 2.36 -0.40 -2.24
N GLY A 14 3.34 0.49 -2.17
CA GLY A 14 3.51 1.56 -3.15
C GLY A 14 4.23 1.04 -4.39
N SER A 15 4.95 1.91 -5.09
CA SER A 15 5.74 1.51 -6.27
C SER A 15 6.86 0.55 -5.87
N ALA A 16 6.94 -0.60 -6.53
CA ALA A 16 8.02 -1.57 -6.33
C ALA A 16 8.88 -1.68 -7.60
N ARG A 17 10.21 -1.75 -7.45
CA ARG A 17 11.15 -1.89 -8.58
C ARG A 17 11.80 -3.27 -8.67
N ALA A 18 11.77 -4.05 -7.58
CA ALA A 18 12.36 -5.37 -7.54
C ALA A 18 11.49 -6.37 -8.32
N LYS A 19 12.12 -7.10 -9.25
CA LYS A 19 11.44 -8.09 -10.10
C LYS A 19 10.71 -9.16 -9.28
N GLU A 20 11.37 -9.70 -8.26
CA GLU A 20 10.81 -10.72 -7.37
C GLU A 20 9.56 -10.20 -6.62
N THR A 21 9.60 -8.95 -6.13
CA THR A 21 8.46 -8.32 -5.44
C THR A 21 7.30 -8.05 -6.40
N LEU A 22 7.59 -7.67 -7.64
CA LEU A 22 6.58 -7.42 -8.66
C LEU A 22 5.89 -8.71 -9.13
N GLU A 23 6.64 -9.79 -9.30
CA GLU A 23 6.10 -11.11 -9.63
C GLU A 23 5.25 -11.64 -8.47
N TRP A 24 5.71 -11.49 -7.24
CA TRP A 24 4.96 -11.87 -6.04
C TRP A 24 3.66 -11.05 -5.88
N LEU A 25 3.72 -9.72 -6.03
CA LEU A 25 2.54 -8.87 -5.93
C LEU A 25 1.55 -9.14 -7.08
N SER A 26 2.00 -9.14 -8.32
CA SER A 26 1.12 -9.31 -9.49
C SER A 26 0.56 -10.74 -9.59
N GLY A 27 1.39 -11.75 -9.35
CA GLY A 27 1.04 -13.16 -9.48
C GLY A 27 0.33 -13.71 -8.26
N ASP A 28 0.97 -13.65 -7.09
CA ASP A 28 0.49 -14.36 -5.90
C ASP A 28 -0.55 -13.56 -5.13
N ILE A 29 -0.41 -12.23 -5.04
CA ILE A 29 -1.36 -11.37 -4.33
C ILE A 29 -2.53 -10.96 -5.23
N PHE A 30 -2.28 -10.28 -6.35
CA PHE A 30 -3.35 -9.78 -7.22
C PHE A 30 -3.97 -10.87 -8.09
N GLY A 31 -3.19 -11.85 -8.53
CA GLY A 31 -3.66 -12.95 -9.35
C GLY A 31 -4.17 -12.53 -10.73
N LYS A 32 -4.77 -13.50 -11.41
CA LYS A 32 -5.37 -13.34 -12.74
C LYS A 32 -6.89 -13.26 -12.63
N VAL A 33 -7.49 -12.47 -13.50
CA VAL A 33 -8.93 -12.32 -13.66
C VAL A 33 -9.31 -12.63 -15.11
N VAL A 34 -10.51 -13.19 -15.30
CA VAL A 34 -11.06 -13.37 -16.65
C VAL A 34 -11.33 -11.98 -17.23
N GLN A 35 -10.62 -11.65 -18.31
CA GLN A 35 -10.84 -10.45 -19.08
C GLN A 35 -11.53 -10.77 -20.39
N MET A 36 -12.60 -10.03 -20.68
CA MET A 36 -13.35 -10.15 -21.93
C MET A 36 -12.77 -9.16 -22.95
N LYS A 37 -12.14 -9.68 -24.00
CA LYS A 37 -11.65 -8.89 -25.14
C LYS A 37 -12.73 -8.87 -26.22
N LYS A 38 -13.25 -7.68 -26.51
CA LYS A 38 -14.24 -7.45 -27.58
C LYS A 38 -13.53 -6.87 -28.80
N GLY A 39 -13.34 -7.69 -29.83
CA GLY A 39 -12.93 -7.23 -31.16
C GLY A 39 -14.16 -6.79 -31.94
N ILE A 40 -14.20 -5.54 -32.39
CA ILE A 40 -15.28 -5.03 -33.25
C ILE A 40 -14.68 -4.80 -34.63
N THR A 41 -15.15 -5.55 -35.61
CA THR A 41 -14.81 -5.35 -37.02
C THR A 41 -16.00 -4.67 -37.69
N ILE A 42 -15.80 -3.46 -38.18
CA ILE A 42 -16.86 -2.68 -38.85
C ILE A 42 -16.58 -2.69 -40.35
N ASP A 43 -17.46 -3.31 -41.11
CA ASP A 43 -17.50 -3.24 -42.57
C ASP A 43 -18.73 -2.44 -43.03
N ARG A 44 -18.77 -1.99 -44.30
CA ARG A 44 -19.87 -1.18 -44.85
C ARG A 44 -21.24 -1.84 -44.75
N ASP A 45 -21.29 -3.16 -44.84
CA ASP A 45 -22.54 -3.94 -44.82
C ASP A 45 -22.79 -4.67 -43.49
N LYS A 46 -21.78 -4.83 -42.63
CA LYS A 46 -21.91 -5.60 -41.39
C LYS A 46 -20.90 -5.18 -40.34
N THR A 47 -21.38 -5.06 -39.10
CA THR A 47 -20.51 -5.02 -37.91
C THR A 47 -20.42 -6.41 -37.31
N SER A 48 -19.21 -6.97 -37.24
CA SER A 48 -18.93 -8.22 -36.54
C SER A 48 -18.34 -7.93 -35.16
N ILE A 49 -18.84 -8.61 -34.14
CA ILE A 49 -18.34 -8.52 -32.78
C ILE A 49 -17.79 -9.89 -32.40
N ASN A 50 -16.47 -9.97 -32.20
CA ASN A 50 -15.80 -11.13 -31.66
C ASN A 50 -15.56 -10.92 -30.17
N LEU A 51 -15.96 -11.88 -29.35
CA LEU A 51 -15.80 -11.83 -27.90
C LEU A 51 -14.92 -13.00 -27.48
N ASN A 52 -13.77 -12.70 -26.90
CA ASN A 52 -12.79 -13.70 -26.47
C ASN A 52 -12.47 -13.50 -24.99
N GLU A 53 -12.64 -14.54 -24.19
CA GLU A 53 -12.34 -14.55 -22.76
C GLU A 53 -10.94 -15.10 -22.54
N ASN A 54 -10.06 -14.31 -21.91
CA ASN A 54 -8.71 -14.73 -21.57
C ASN A 54 -8.43 -14.45 -20.09
N LEU A 55 -7.67 -15.34 -19.44
CA LEU A 55 -7.14 -15.08 -18.10
C LEU A 55 -5.94 -14.15 -18.20
N ASP A 56 -6.09 -12.92 -17.69
CA ASP A 56 -5.02 -11.91 -17.69
C ASP A 56 -4.79 -11.38 -16.27
N SER A 57 -3.62 -10.81 -15.99
CA SER A 57 -3.31 -10.28 -14.66
C SER A 57 -4.23 -9.12 -14.29
N LEU A 58 -4.78 -9.13 -13.07
CA LEU A 58 -5.65 -8.05 -12.59
C LEU A 58 -4.91 -6.71 -12.54
N VAL A 59 -3.67 -6.74 -12.01
CA VAL A 59 -2.74 -5.61 -12.01
C VAL A 59 -1.38 -6.10 -12.52
N PRO A 60 -0.95 -5.70 -13.72
CA PRO A 60 0.35 -6.08 -14.27
C PRO A 60 1.52 -5.50 -13.45
N ALA A 61 2.63 -6.23 -13.40
CA ALA A 61 3.89 -5.77 -12.78
C ALA A 61 4.36 -4.40 -13.28
N SER A 62 4.20 -4.11 -14.58
CA SER A 62 4.52 -2.80 -15.15
C SER A 62 3.71 -1.67 -14.51
N LYS A 63 2.41 -1.90 -14.31
CA LYS A 63 1.51 -0.91 -13.69
C LYS A 63 1.86 -0.64 -12.22
N ILE A 64 2.40 -1.64 -11.51
CA ILE A 64 2.86 -1.51 -10.12
C ILE A 64 4.21 -0.79 -10.07
N SER A 65 5.11 -1.08 -11.00
CA SER A 65 6.41 -0.41 -11.13
C SER A 65 6.26 1.07 -11.45
N ASP A 66 5.35 1.41 -12.35
CA ASP A 66 5.17 2.79 -12.85
C ASP A 66 4.10 3.58 -12.07
N MET A 67 3.81 3.16 -10.84
CA MET A 67 2.91 3.91 -9.96
C MET A 67 3.52 5.26 -9.57
N ALA A 68 2.76 6.33 -9.75
CA ALA A 68 3.14 7.65 -9.28
C ALA A 68 3.03 7.75 -7.74
N SER A 69 3.70 8.75 -7.16
CA SER A 69 3.58 9.04 -5.73
C SER A 69 2.12 9.26 -5.32
N GLY A 70 1.73 8.67 -4.20
CA GLY A 70 0.35 8.69 -3.72
C GLY A 70 -0.55 7.59 -4.32
N TRP A 71 -0.03 6.70 -5.16
CA TRP A 71 -0.75 5.47 -5.53
C TRP A 71 -0.34 4.33 -4.61
N LEU A 72 -1.35 3.57 -4.18
CA LEU A 72 -1.21 2.42 -3.29
C LEU A 72 -1.96 1.24 -3.88
N CYS A 73 -1.40 0.06 -3.69
CA CYS A 73 -2.00 -1.19 -4.11
C CYS A 73 -1.83 -2.24 -3.01
N GLY A 74 -2.77 -3.17 -2.90
CA GLY A 74 -2.66 -4.20 -1.90
C GLY A 74 -3.88 -5.10 -1.79
N GLN A 75 -3.84 -5.97 -0.80
CA GLN A 75 -4.97 -6.79 -0.39
C GLN A 75 -5.16 -6.61 1.11
N THR A 76 -6.39 -6.38 1.54
CA THR A 76 -6.73 -6.40 2.96
C THR A 76 -7.38 -7.72 3.35
N ALA A 77 -7.13 -8.17 4.58
CA ALA A 77 -7.83 -9.26 5.22
C ALA A 77 -9.29 -8.87 5.36
N ARG A 78 -10.19 -9.81 5.07
CA ARG A 78 -11.61 -9.60 5.31
C ARG A 78 -11.91 -9.76 6.78
N ASP A 79 -12.79 -8.91 7.27
CA ASP A 79 -13.49 -9.17 8.52
C ASP A 79 -14.54 -10.28 8.29
N PHE A 80 -14.88 -11.03 9.35
CA PHE A 80 -15.78 -12.17 9.26
C PHE A 80 -17.22 -11.71 8.98
N THR A 81 -17.67 -11.80 7.73
CA THR A 81 -19.08 -11.57 7.38
C THR A 81 -19.85 -12.87 7.54
N VAL A 82 -20.81 -12.91 8.48
CA VAL A 82 -21.72 -14.05 8.68
C VAL A 82 -22.50 -14.31 7.39
N THR A 83 -22.38 -15.54 6.88
CA THR A 83 -23.01 -15.96 5.63
C THR A 83 -24.52 -15.84 5.72
N LYS A 84 -25.12 -14.82 5.09
CA LYS A 84 -26.59 -14.70 5.04
C LYS A 84 -27.11 -15.62 3.96
N THR A 85 -27.39 -16.87 4.35
CA THR A 85 -28.20 -17.78 3.54
C THR A 85 -29.61 -17.19 3.43
N GLY A 86 -29.95 -16.65 2.25
CA GLY A 86 -31.32 -16.21 1.97
C GLY A 86 -32.32 -17.37 2.09
N ARG A 87 -33.61 -17.05 2.32
CA ARG A 87 -34.71 -18.03 2.27
C ARG A 87 -34.65 -18.78 0.92
N LYS A 88 -34.32 -20.08 0.97
CA LYS A 88 -34.16 -21.06 -0.14
C LYS A 88 -32.74 -21.35 -0.65
N GLY A 89 -31.68 -20.89 0.01
CA GLY A 89 -30.33 -21.48 -0.19
C GLY A 89 -29.68 -21.28 -1.57
N SER A 90 -30.23 -20.43 -2.44
CA SER A 90 -29.55 -19.98 -3.66
C SER A 90 -28.78 -18.70 -3.37
N MET A 91 -27.45 -18.73 -3.48
CA MET A 91 -26.59 -17.55 -3.42
C MET A 91 -25.99 -17.27 -4.80
N ASP A 92 -26.13 -16.03 -5.28
CA ASP A 92 -25.42 -15.57 -6.48
C ASP A 92 -23.94 -15.33 -6.14
N ILE A 93 -23.09 -16.30 -6.48
CA ILE A 93 -21.63 -16.27 -6.24
C ILE A 93 -20.98 -15.01 -6.86
N GLN A 94 -21.57 -14.45 -7.93
CA GLN A 94 -21.06 -13.26 -8.60
C GLN A 94 -21.44 -11.93 -7.91
N LYS A 95 -22.51 -11.90 -7.10
CA LYS A 95 -23.04 -10.66 -6.48
C LYS A 95 -22.95 -10.64 -4.96
N ALA A 96 -22.70 -11.78 -4.32
CA ALA A 96 -22.54 -11.79 -2.87
C ALA A 96 -21.31 -10.99 -2.46
N GLU A 97 -21.48 -10.08 -1.49
CA GLU A 97 -20.38 -9.30 -0.88
C GLU A 97 -19.26 -10.22 -0.37
N GLU A 98 -19.59 -11.47 -0.05
CA GLU A 98 -18.67 -12.54 0.34
C GLU A 98 -17.63 -12.91 -0.73
N PHE A 99 -17.87 -12.62 -2.01
CA PHE A 99 -16.90 -12.87 -3.09
C PHE A 99 -16.25 -11.60 -3.64
N LYS A 100 -16.64 -10.41 -3.17
CA LYS A 100 -16.08 -9.13 -3.62
C LYS A 100 -14.61 -8.99 -3.23
N THR A 101 -13.71 -8.96 -4.21
CA THR A 101 -12.26 -8.94 -3.99
C THR A 101 -11.81 -7.85 -3.03
N THR A 102 -11.00 -8.18 -2.01
CA THR A 102 -10.36 -7.20 -1.10
C THR A 102 -9.10 -6.54 -1.65
N LYS A 103 -8.88 -6.71 -2.95
CA LYS A 103 -7.74 -6.17 -3.66
C LYS A 103 -8.04 -4.73 -4.02
N PHE A 104 -7.15 -3.81 -3.66
CA PHE A 104 -7.32 -2.39 -3.95
C PHE A 104 -6.14 -1.87 -4.79
N PHE A 105 -6.48 -0.89 -5.62
CA PHE A 105 -5.54 -0.06 -6.37
C PHE A 105 -6.11 1.35 -6.33
N CYS A 106 -5.60 2.20 -5.46
CA CYS A 106 -6.20 3.49 -5.14
C CYS A 106 -5.16 4.62 -5.06
N LYS A 107 -5.65 5.85 -5.19
CA LYS A 107 -4.88 7.07 -4.97
C LYS A 107 -5.20 7.59 -3.56
N THR A 108 -4.17 7.95 -2.82
CA THR A 108 -4.29 8.64 -1.54
C THR A 108 -4.94 10.00 -1.75
N ASN A 109 -6.00 10.27 -0.99
CA ASN A 109 -6.60 11.59 -0.92
C ASN A 109 -6.02 12.31 0.30
N PHE A 110 -5.03 13.17 0.09
CA PHE A 110 -4.46 14.00 1.15
C PHE A 110 -5.09 15.39 1.08
N ASP A 111 -5.56 15.90 2.22
CA ASP A 111 -6.00 17.28 2.34
C ASP A 111 -4.77 18.18 2.48
N MET A 112 -4.40 18.82 1.36
CA MET A 112 -3.24 19.70 1.30
C MET A 112 -3.45 21.00 2.09
N GLU A 113 -4.68 21.39 2.43
CA GLU A 113 -4.95 22.57 3.24
C GLU A 113 -4.68 22.30 4.72
N GLU A 114 -5.07 21.12 5.20
CA GLU A 114 -4.82 20.69 6.57
C GLU A 114 -3.32 20.49 6.82
N ILE A 115 -2.61 19.83 5.90
CA ILE A 115 -1.16 19.61 6.00
C ILE A 115 -0.41 20.95 6.07
N LYS A 116 -0.80 21.95 5.28
CA LYS A 116 -0.19 23.28 5.33
C LYS A 116 -0.43 24.01 6.65
N LYS A 117 -1.62 23.84 7.25
CA LYS A 117 -1.94 24.39 8.58
C LYS A 117 -1.09 23.74 9.66
N GLU A 118 -0.88 22.42 9.56
CA GLU A 118 0.03 21.68 10.43
C GLU A 118 1.49 22.14 10.26
N GLU A 119 1.97 22.27 9.02
CA GLU A 119 3.32 22.77 8.72
C GLU A 119 3.56 24.19 9.26
N ALA A 120 2.60 25.09 9.11
CA ALA A 120 2.66 26.43 9.70
C ALA A 120 2.62 26.40 11.24
N SER A 121 2.04 25.36 11.82
CA SER A 121 2.02 25.15 13.27
C SER A 121 3.31 24.52 13.81
N TYR A 122 4.20 23.99 12.96
CA TYR A 122 5.49 23.45 13.41
C TYR A 122 6.39 24.52 14.02
N ASP A 123 6.22 25.80 13.67
CA ASP A 123 6.89 26.91 14.36
C ASP A 123 6.51 26.99 15.86
N ASN A 124 5.31 26.54 16.23
CA ASN A 124 4.84 26.50 17.61
C ASN A 124 5.37 25.29 18.40
N TYR A 125 5.90 24.28 17.72
CA TYR A 125 6.46 23.07 18.32
C TYR A 125 7.95 22.96 17.97
N PRO A 126 8.82 23.74 18.65
CA PRO A 126 10.25 23.66 18.39
C PRO A 126 10.73 22.23 18.62
N LEU A 127 11.34 21.64 17.59
CA LEU A 127 12.06 20.37 17.71
C LEU A 127 12.95 20.43 18.96
N PRO A 128 12.99 19.37 19.80
CA PRO A 128 13.81 19.37 20.99
C PRO A 128 15.24 19.75 20.61
N LYS A 129 15.81 20.72 21.33
CA LYS A 129 17.13 21.29 21.02
C LYS A 129 18.15 20.16 20.91
N PHE A 130 18.55 19.81 19.68
CA PHE A 130 19.75 19.03 19.45
C PHE A 130 20.91 19.86 20.00
N TYR A 131 21.57 19.36 21.04
CA TYR A 131 22.72 20.05 21.60
C TYR A 131 23.84 20.03 20.56
N LYS A 132 24.02 21.16 19.87
CA LYS A 132 25.08 21.31 18.87
C LYS A 132 26.37 21.55 19.64
N PHE A 133 27.18 20.50 19.80
CA PHE A 133 28.43 20.57 20.55
C PHE A 133 29.52 21.44 19.90
N GLY A 134 29.24 22.07 18.75
CA GLY A 134 30.19 22.88 18.01
C GLY A 134 31.34 22.01 17.48
N THR A 135 32.48 22.06 18.16
CA THR A 135 33.71 21.31 17.86
C THR A 135 33.85 20.04 18.71
N SER A 136 34.68 19.09 18.25
CA SER A 136 34.98 17.84 18.99
C SER A 136 35.46 18.10 20.43
N ASP A 137 36.30 19.12 20.64
CA ASP A 137 36.84 19.48 21.97
C ASP A 137 35.75 20.04 22.90
N ALA A 138 34.86 20.90 22.37
CA ALA A 138 33.74 21.44 23.14
C ALA A 138 32.71 20.35 23.51
N LYS A 139 32.59 19.31 22.68
CA LYS A 139 31.81 18.11 22.99
C LYS A 139 32.36 17.38 24.20
N GLU A 140 33.65 17.02 24.18
CA GLU A 140 34.27 16.26 25.26
C GLU A 140 34.23 17.02 26.58
N ARG A 141 34.54 18.32 26.59
CA ARG A 141 34.47 19.14 27.81
C ARG A 141 33.06 19.18 28.41
N THR A 142 32.04 19.32 27.57
CA THR A 142 30.64 19.37 28.04
C THR A 142 30.21 18.01 28.60
N LEU A 143 30.55 16.92 27.92
CA LEU A 143 30.23 15.56 28.36
C LEU A 143 30.95 15.22 29.68
N TYR A 144 32.23 15.56 29.80
CA TYR A 144 33.02 15.30 31.00
C TYR A 144 32.52 16.10 32.21
N LYS A 145 32.10 17.36 31.99
CA LYS A 145 31.47 18.18 33.03
C LYS A 145 30.14 17.60 33.50
N ASN A 146 29.32 17.10 32.57
CA ASN A 146 28.05 16.45 32.92
C ASN A 146 28.28 15.12 33.66
N PHE A 147 29.25 14.33 33.23
CA PHE A 147 29.64 13.07 33.89
C PHE A 147 30.05 13.31 35.34
N ASN A 148 30.96 14.27 35.59
CA ASN A 148 31.41 14.61 36.94
C ASN A 148 30.29 15.21 37.82
N ARG A 149 29.30 15.87 37.22
CA ARG A 149 28.14 16.37 37.96
C ARG A 149 27.26 15.22 38.43
N ILE A 150 26.94 14.29 37.53
CA ILE A 150 26.10 13.11 37.85
C ILE A 150 26.80 12.25 38.92
N ASP A 151 28.10 12.03 38.78
CA ASP A 151 28.87 11.24 39.76
C ASP A 151 28.87 11.86 41.17
N LYS A 152 28.79 13.19 41.26
CA LYS A 152 28.64 13.93 42.54
C LYS A 152 27.20 14.02 43.06
N GLU A 153 26.20 13.81 42.22
CA GLU A 153 24.79 13.83 42.61
C GLU A 153 24.31 12.42 43.02
N VAL A 154 24.98 11.37 42.52
CA VAL A 154 24.68 9.96 42.82
C VAL A 154 25.46 9.44 44.04
N ASN A 155 26.68 9.95 44.28
CA ASN A 155 27.45 9.69 45.50
C ASN A 155 27.17 10.73 46.59
#